data_AF-A0A218QU27-F1
#
_entry.id   AF-A0A218QU27-F1
#
_cell.length_a   1.000
_cell.length_b   1.000
_cell.length_c   1.000
_cell.angle_alpha   90.00
_cell.angle_beta   90.00
_cell.angle_gamma   90.00
#
_symmetry.space_group_name_H-M   'P 1'
#
loop_
_entity.id
_entity.type
_entity.pdbx_description
1 polymer ?
#
loop_
_entity_poly.entity_id
_entity_poly.type
_entity_poly.pdbx_seq_one_letter_code
_entity_poly.pdbx_strand_id
1 'polypeptide(L)'
;MNGQTIYRHLSNLDLLIGTLTILSSIAVGSFTTYKVLNSLFKREQILFKNLQRKIKVFYPPYENNKEMEVEFEEIQNNRLFNADFRTCDIRKINNIDSKSLVIIGFGSDFSYFESVYIKATQYKIPVILYTYGDSRGLESKHWDLLSRYQWYSVCNTPIRLISDIFTILSTFTYEDR
;
A
#
# COMPACT_ATOMS: atom_id res chain seq x y z
N MET A 1 -20.82 -67.06 -9.35
CA MET A 1 -20.54 -65.73 -8.76
C MET A 1 -21.89 -65.07 -8.49
N ASN A 2 -22.22 -64.74 -7.24
CA ASN A 2 -23.57 -64.34 -6.84
C ASN A 2 -23.78 -62.84 -7.11
N GLY A 3 -24.85 -62.45 -7.84
CA GLY A 3 -25.08 -61.07 -8.25
C GLY A 3 -25.19 -60.07 -7.10
N GLN A 4 -25.63 -60.55 -5.93
CA GLN A 4 -25.66 -59.76 -4.68
C GLN A 4 -24.26 -59.38 -4.18
N THR A 5 -23.26 -60.21 -4.42
CA THR A 5 -21.87 -59.93 -4.02
C THR A 5 -21.26 -58.84 -4.92
N ILE A 6 -21.56 -58.87 -6.22
CA ILE A 6 -21.09 -57.86 -7.19
C ILE A 6 -21.71 -56.50 -6.87
N TYR A 7 -23.02 -56.43 -6.59
CA TYR A 7 -23.70 -55.19 -6.23
C TYR A 7 -23.15 -54.56 -4.94
N ARG A 8 -22.86 -55.37 -3.91
CA ARG A 8 -22.23 -54.90 -2.66
C ARG A 8 -20.81 -54.36 -2.88
N HIS A 9 -20.02 -54.96 -3.78
CA HIS A 9 -18.69 -54.44 -4.12
C HIS A 9 -18.76 -53.12 -4.87
N LEU A 10 -19.71 -52.97 -5.80
CA LEU A 10 -19.93 -51.71 -6.52
C LEU A 10 -20.40 -50.59 -5.58
N SER A 11 -21.37 -50.86 -4.70
CA SER A 11 -21.87 -49.86 -3.74
C SER A 11 -20.79 -49.39 -2.75
N ASN A 12 -19.90 -50.29 -2.32
CA ASN A 12 -18.78 -49.94 -1.44
C ASN A 12 -17.71 -49.10 -2.16
N LEU A 13 -17.50 -49.35 -3.45
CA LEU A 13 -16.57 -48.59 -4.27
C LEU A 13 -17.08 -47.17 -4.51
N ASP A 14 -18.38 -47.01 -4.82
CA ASP A 14 -19.01 -45.68 -4.96
C ASP A 14 -18.96 -44.88 -3.64
N LEU A 15 -19.18 -45.53 -2.50
CA LEU A 15 -19.06 -44.90 -1.18
C LEU A 15 -17.61 -44.47 -0.89
N LEU A 16 -16.63 -45.28 -1.29
CA LEU A 16 -15.20 -44.95 -1.16
C LEU A 16 -14.80 -43.77 -2.05
N ILE A 17 -15.27 -43.73 -3.30
CA ILE A 17 -15.05 -42.57 -4.19
C ILE A 17 -15.70 -41.31 -3.61
N GLY A 18 -16.94 -41.42 -3.13
CA GLY A 18 -17.66 -40.30 -2.52
C GLY A 18 -16.92 -39.74 -1.29
N THR A 19 -16.46 -40.61 -0.40
CA THR A 19 -15.70 -40.20 0.79
C THR A 19 -14.35 -39.59 0.43
N LEU A 20 -13.60 -40.16 -0.53
CA LEU A 20 -12.35 -39.56 -1.03
C LEU A 20 -12.57 -38.18 -1.64
N THR A 21 -13.65 -38.00 -2.40
CA THR A 21 -13.97 -36.71 -3.04
C THR A 21 -14.29 -35.64 -1.99
N ILE A 22 -15.04 -36.01 -0.95
CA ILE A 22 -15.33 -35.12 0.18
C ILE A 22 -14.04 -34.74 0.90
N LEU A 23 -13.19 -35.72 1.24
CA LEU A 23 -11.91 -35.48 1.92
C LEU A 23 -10.97 -34.62 1.07
N SER A 24 -10.89 -34.84 -0.24
CA SER A 24 -10.07 -34.00 -1.12
C SER A 24 -10.61 -32.57 -1.21
N SER A 25 -11.93 -32.39 -1.25
CA SER A 25 -12.54 -31.06 -1.28
C SER A 25 -12.26 -30.28 0.01
N ILE A 26 -12.34 -30.95 1.17
CA ILE A 26 -11.97 -30.37 2.47
C ILE A 26 -10.49 -30.00 2.48
N ALA A 27 -9.60 -30.91 2.05
CA ALA A 27 -8.16 -30.64 2.03
C ALA A 27 -7.80 -29.43 1.15
N VAL A 28 -8.37 -29.33 -0.06
CA VAL A 28 -8.16 -28.18 -0.94
C VAL A 28 -8.73 -26.91 -0.33
N GLY A 29 -9.95 -26.96 0.22
CA GLY A 29 -10.59 -25.81 0.89
C GLY A 29 -9.81 -25.31 2.10
N SER A 30 -9.28 -26.21 2.93
CA SER A 30 -8.43 -25.86 4.07
C SER A 30 -7.11 -25.24 3.60
N PHE A 31 -6.48 -25.79 2.56
CA PHE A 31 -5.21 -25.27 2.03
C PHE A 31 -5.37 -23.87 1.42
N THR A 32 -6.42 -23.63 0.64
CA THR A 32 -6.70 -22.30 0.06
C THR A 32 -7.02 -21.29 1.14
N THR A 33 -7.85 -21.65 2.12
CA THR A 33 -8.17 -20.81 3.27
C THR A 33 -6.91 -20.45 4.07
N TYR A 34 -6.05 -21.43 4.36
CA TYR A 34 -4.77 -21.19 5.03
C TYR A 34 -3.87 -20.21 4.25
N LYS A 35 -3.77 -20.36 2.92
CA LYS A 35 -2.99 -19.44 2.08
C LYS A 35 -3.54 -18.01 2.13
N VAL A 36 -4.86 -17.84 2.08
CA VAL A 36 -5.51 -16.52 2.18
C VAL A 36 -5.27 -15.90 3.55
N LEU A 37 -5.51 -16.64 4.64
CA LEU A 37 -5.27 -16.17 5.99
C LEU A 37 -3.81 -15.77 6.20
N ASN A 38 -2.87 -16.60 5.78
CA ASN A 38 -1.44 -16.30 5.87
C ASN A 38 -1.06 -15.04 5.08
N SER A 39 -1.68 -14.79 3.93
CA SER A 39 -1.48 -13.56 3.16
C SER A 39 -1.98 -12.32 3.91
N LEU A 40 -3.17 -12.41 4.52
CA LEU A 40 -3.74 -11.33 5.34
C LEU A 40 -2.85 -11.05 6.56
N PHE A 41 -2.45 -12.07 7.31
CA PHE A 41 -1.56 -11.92 8.47
C PHE A 41 -0.21 -11.29 8.09
N LYS A 42 0.37 -11.65 6.94
CA LYS A 42 1.60 -11.01 6.46
C LYS A 42 1.40 -9.53 6.19
N ARG A 43 0.31 -9.14 5.53
CA ARG A 43 -0.03 -7.73 5.26
C ARG A 43 -0.26 -6.96 6.55
N GLU A 44 -0.94 -7.55 7.53
CA GLU A 44 -1.13 -6.95 8.84
C GLU A 44 0.20 -6.72 9.55
N GLN A 45 1.10 -7.72 9.57
CA GLN A 45 2.43 -7.56 10.17
C GLN A 45 3.24 -6.45 9.50
N ILE A 46 3.21 -6.39 8.17
CA ILE A 46 3.86 -5.31 7.40
C ILE A 46 3.24 -3.96 7.78
N LEU A 47 1.91 -3.87 7.79
CA LEU A 47 1.18 -2.67 8.18
C LEU A 47 1.58 -2.19 9.58
N PHE A 48 1.54 -3.06 10.59
CA PHE A 48 1.90 -2.69 11.96
C PHE A 48 3.35 -2.20 12.08
N LYS A 49 4.30 -2.85 11.39
CA LYS A 49 5.69 -2.37 11.34
C LYS A 49 5.79 -0.98 10.69
N ASN A 50 5.00 -0.75 9.64
CA ASN A 50 5.07 0.48 8.86
C ASN A 50 4.35 1.66 9.54
N LEU A 51 3.25 1.40 10.28
CA LEU A 51 2.53 2.41 11.05
C LEU A 51 3.36 2.99 12.21
N GLN A 52 4.35 2.24 12.71
CA GLN A 52 5.28 2.75 13.73
C GLN A 52 6.19 3.85 13.19
N ARG A 53 6.54 3.79 11.89
CA ARG A 53 7.41 4.76 11.23
C ARG A 53 6.64 6.02 10.85
N LYS A 54 7.34 7.15 10.87
CA LYS A 54 6.71 8.45 10.62
C LYS A 54 6.40 8.66 9.14
N ILE A 55 5.22 9.18 8.82
CA ILE A 55 4.87 9.72 7.50
C ILE A 55 5.38 11.15 7.43
N LYS A 56 6.07 11.51 6.35
CA LYS A 56 6.57 12.89 6.12
C LYS A 56 5.79 13.56 5.00
N VAL A 57 5.37 14.80 5.24
CA VAL A 57 4.59 15.58 4.28
C VAL A 57 5.35 16.83 3.88
N PHE A 58 5.56 16.97 2.58
CA PHE A 58 6.17 18.12 1.93
C PHE A 58 5.11 18.88 1.15
N TYR A 59 4.99 20.19 1.37
CA TYR A 59 4.05 21.03 0.63
C TYR A 59 4.82 22.07 -0.21
N PRO A 60 4.31 22.49 -1.37
CA PRO A 60 5.02 23.41 -2.24
C PRO A 60 5.13 24.80 -1.59
N PRO A 61 6.28 25.49 -1.75
CA PRO A 61 6.40 26.86 -1.32
C PRO A 61 5.53 27.76 -2.22
N TYR A 62 4.83 28.74 -1.62
CA TYR A 62 4.07 29.81 -2.29
C TYR A 62 2.69 29.48 -2.88
N GLU A 63 2.12 28.30 -2.65
CA GLU A 63 0.74 27.99 -3.04
C GLU A 63 -0.24 28.03 -1.86
N ASN A 64 -1.53 28.18 -2.17
CA ASN A 64 -2.61 28.36 -1.21
C ASN A 64 -2.88 27.04 -0.47
N ASN A 65 -1.99 26.67 0.46
CA ASN A 65 -1.87 25.39 1.17
C ASN A 65 -3.04 25.07 2.15
N LYS A 66 -4.16 25.79 2.06
CA LYS A 66 -5.32 25.59 2.94
C LYS A 66 -5.98 24.22 2.70
N GLU A 67 -6.02 23.76 1.44
CA GLU A 67 -6.48 22.41 1.05
C GLU A 67 -5.45 21.30 1.28
N MET A 68 -4.35 21.57 1.99
CA MET A 68 -3.51 20.52 2.56
C MET A 68 -3.56 20.51 4.08
N GLU A 69 -4.03 21.60 4.69
CA GLU A 69 -4.02 21.76 6.14
C GLU A 69 -5.05 20.86 6.79
N VAL A 70 -6.28 20.88 6.27
CA VAL A 70 -7.39 20.10 6.80
C VAL A 70 -7.12 18.60 6.65
N GLU A 71 -6.65 18.17 5.49
CA GLU A 71 -6.32 16.79 5.15
C GLU A 71 -5.15 16.29 6.00
N PHE A 72 -4.14 17.14 6.19
CA PHE A 72 -3.01 16.79 7.03
C PHE A 72 -3.40 16.73 8.51
N GLU A 73 -4.26 17.62 8.98
CA GLU A 73 -4.85 17.54 10.32
C GLU A 73 -5.62 16.23 10.50
N GLU A 74 -6.39 15.79 9.51
CA GLU A 74 -7.07 14.49 9.57
C GLU A 74 -6.08 13.32 9.67
N ILE A 75 -5.00 13.34 8.88
CA ILE A 75 -3.95 12.32 8.95
C ILE A 75 -3.24 12.35 10.31
N GLN A 76 -2.97 13.54 10.85
CA GLN A 76 -2.27 13.72 12.13
C GLN A 76 -3.15 13.35 13.34
N ASN A 77 -4.45 13.65 13.27
CA ASN A 77 -5.42 13.33 14.32
C ASN A 77 -5.82 11.84 14.31
N ASN A 78 -5.59 11.14 13.19
CA ASN A 78 -5.85 9.72 13.10
C ASN A 78 -4.79 8.92 13.87
N ARG A 79 -5.22 8.29 14.97
CA ARG A 79 -4.35 7.46 15.84
C ARG A 79 -3.68 6.28 15.14
N LEU A 80 -4.15 5.91 13.94
CA LEU A 80 -3.54 4.85 13.15
C LEU A 80 -2.22 5.32 12.51
N PHE A 81 -2.09 6.60 12.18
CA PHE A 81 -0.93 7.12 11.47
C PHE A 81 0.00 7.92 12.37
N ASN A 82 1.29 7.62 12.30
CA ASN A 82 2.32 8.43 12.93
C ASN A 82 2.79 9.52 11.96
N ALA A 83 2.05 10.62 11.83
CA ALA A 83 2.42 11.71 10.92
C ALA A 83 3.38 12.72 11.58
N ASP A 84 4.46 13.07 10.88
CA ASP A 84 5.38 14.14 11.26
C ASP A 84 4.90 15.47 10.67
N PHE A 85 5.22 16.60 11.32
CA PHE A 85 4.79 17.92 10.88
C PHE A 85 5.12 18.18 9.41
N ARG A 86 4.12 18.71 8.68
CA ARG A 86 4.25 19.18 7.31
C ARG A 86 5.33 20.26 7.19
N THR A 87 6.07 20.27 6.10
CA THR A 87 7.15 21.25 5.91
C THR A 87 7.35 21.59 4.44
N CYS A 88 7.66 22.86 4.15
CA CYS A 88 8.19 23.28 2.84
C CYS A 88 9.72 23.35 2.81
N ASP A 89 10.39 23.00 3.93
CA ASP A 89 11.83 23.15 4.05
C ASP A 89 12.56 21.96 3.43
N ILE A 90 13.10 22.17 2.23
CA ILE A 90 13.91 21.21 1.47
C ILE A 90 15.08 20.69 2.32
N ARG A 91 15.62 21.48 3.26
CA ARG A 91 16.76 21.04 4.09
C ARG A 91 16.41 19.84 4.98
N LYS A 92 15.12 19.66 5.30
CA LYS A 92 14.63 18.52 6.09
C LYS A 92 14.56 17.21 5.30
N ILE A 93 14.74 17.26 3.98
CA ILE A 93 14.77 16.09 3.08
C ILE A 93 15.92 15.13 3.45
N ASN A 94 17.01 15.63 4.05
CA ASN A 94 18.14 14.78 4.44
C ASN A 94 17.81 13.80 5.58
N ASN A 95 16.71 14.01 6.31
CA ASN A 95 16.31 13.20 7.47
C ASN A 95 15.03 12.39 7.20
N ILE A 96 14.88 11.86 5.98
CA ILE A 96 13.72 11.06 5.59
C ILE A 96 13.96 9.54 5.60
N ASP A 97 15.20 9.09 5.75
CA ASP A 97 15.63 7.69 5.70
C ASP A 97 14.86 6.72 6.62
N SER A 98 14.37 7.20 7.76
CA SER A 98 13.59 6.44 8.75
C SER A 98 12.06 6.57 8.57
N LYS A 99 11.61 7.26 7.52
CA LYS A 99 10.19 7.51 7.26
C LYS A 99 9.56 6.35 6.52
N SER A 100 8.27 6.09 6.79
CA SER A 100 7.52 5.10 6.03
C SER A 100 7.12 5.67 4.67
N LEU A 101 6.54 6.85 4.64
CA LEU A 101 5.96 7.38 3.43
C LEU A 101 6.29 8.86 3.30
N VAL A 102 6.53 9.29 2.06
CA VAL A 102 6.67 10.70 1.71
C VAL A 102 5.45 11.13 0.90
N ILE A 103 4.71 12.12 1.40
CA ILE A 103 3.63 12.77 0.64
C ILE A 103 4.18 14.10 0.13
N ILE A 104 4.07 14.34 -1.17
CA ILE A 104 4.52 15.56 -1.84
C ILE A 104 3.27 16.26 -2.38
N GLY A 105 2.99 17.46 -1.89
CA GLY A 105 2.01 18.35 -2.50
C GLY A 105 2.53 18.82 -3.85
N PHE A 106 1.70 18.71 -4.88
CA PHE A 106 2.00 19.21 -6.21
C PHE A 106 1.86 20.73 -6.23
N GLY A 107 2.86 21.41 -6.79
CA GLY A 107 2.76 22.83 -7.08
C GLY A 107 3.59 23.19 -8.31
N SER A 108 3.61 24.47 -8.61
CA SER A 108 4.26 25.07 -9.77
C SER A 108 5.80 24.95 -9.78
N ASP A 109 6.43 24.70 -8.62
CA ASP A 109 7.88 24.52 -8.53
C ASP A 109 8.30 23.07 -8.81
N PHE A 110 8.69 22.81 -10.07
CA PHE A 110 9.22 21.52 -10.49
C PHE A 110 10.53 21.15 -9.78
N SER A 111 11.42 22.13 -9.51
CA SER A 111 12.73 21.85 -8.90
C SER A 111 12.57 21.38 -7.45
N TYR A 112 11.61 21.96 -6.74
CA TYR A 112 11.19 21.51 -5.41
C TYR A 112 10.70 20.05 -5.45
N PHE A 113 9.74 19.76 -6.33
CA PHE A 113 9.19 18.42 -6.51
C PHE A 113 10.29 17.40 -6.84
N GLU A 114 11.12 17.71 -7.83
CA GLU A 114 12.21 16.84 -8.30
C GLU A 114 13.19 16.52 -7.15
N SER A 115 13.56 17.53 -6.36
CA SER A 115 14.49 17.37 -5.24
C SER A 115 13.96 16.42 -4.16
N VAL A 116 12.68 16.58 -3.77
CA VAL A 116 12.03 15.72 -2.77
C VAL A 116 11.89 14.30 -3.32
N TYR A 117 11.44 14.17 -4.57
CA TYR A 117 11.20 12.89 -5.22
C TYR A 117 12.50 12.09 -5.37
N ILE A 118 13.57 12.70 -5.92
CA ILE A 118 14.87 12.04 -6.09
C ILE A 118 15.41 11.55 -4.75
N LYS A 119 15.30 12.33 -3.68
CA LYS A 119 15.78 11.86 -2.38
C LYS A 119 14.95 10.69 -1.84
N ALA A 120 13.63 10.76 -1.95
CA ALA A 120 12.75 9.69 -1.49
C ALA A 120 13.07 8.37 -2.23
N THR A 121 13.28 8.44 -3.55
CA THR A 121 13.66 7.28 -4.36
C THR A 121 15.05 6.73 -4.01
N GLN A 122 16.04 7.58 -3.70
CA GLN A 122 17.36 7.16 -3.23
C GLN A 122 17.30 6.34 -1.93
N TYR A 123 16.41 6.72 -1.01
CA TYR A 123 16.19 5.97 0.23
C TYR A 123 15.24 4.78 0.07
N LYS A 124 14.72 4.52 -1.14
CA LYS A 124 13.68 3.53 -1.43
C LYS A 124 12.43 3.74 -0.56
N ILE A 125 11.98 4.99 -0.42
CA ILE A 125 10.77 5.31 0.34
C ILE A 125 9.61 5.50 -0.64
N PRO A 126 8.44 4.90 -0.42
CA PRO A 126 7.28 5.12 -1.26
C PRO A 126 6.82 6.59 -1.22
N VAL A 127 6.30 7.07 -2.35
CA VAL A 127 5.92 8.46 -2.54
C VAL A 127 4.45 8.59 -2.96
N ILE A 128 3.71 9.51 -2.35
CA ILE A 128 2.41 9.93 -2.87
C ILE A 128 2.53 11.38 -3.36
N LEU A 129 2.21 11.62 -4.62
CA LEU A 129 2.03 12.96 -5.17
C LEU A 129 0.56 13.36 -4.99
N TYR A 130 0.31 14.41 -4.23
CA TYR A 130 -1.03 14.93 -3.97
C TYR A 130 -1.31 16.17 -4.82
N THR A 131 -2.31 16.12 -5.71
CA THR A 131 -2.56 17.15 -6.73
C THR A 131 -3.72 18.09 -6.43
N TYR A 132 -4.27 18.10 -5.22
CA TYR A 132 -5.33 19.06 -4.81
C TYR A 132 -6.53 19.11 -5.78
N GLY A 133 -7.01 17.96 -6.24
CA GLY A 133 -8.12 17.90 -7.22
C GLY A 133 -7.72 18.19 -8.67
N ASP A 134 -6.59 18.84 -8.95
CA ASP A 134 -6.19 19.23 -10.31
C ASP A 134 -4.94 18.49 -10.79
N SER A 135 -5.17 17.40 -11.54
CA SER A 135 -4.10 16.64 -12.19
C SER A 135 -3.64 17.23 -13.52
N ARG A 136 -4.31 18.27 -14.05
CA ARG A 136 -3.96 18.88 -15.35
C ARG A 136 -2.66 19.66 -15.31
N GLY A 137 -2.18 20.03 -14.12
CA GLY A 137 -0.88 20.66 -13.93
C GLY A 137 0.30 19.70 -14.15
N LEU A 138 0.08 18.38 -14.18
CA LEU A 138 1.16 17.41 -14.41
C LEU A 138 1.57 17.35 -15.88
N GLU A 139 2.60 18.12 -16.22
CA GLU A 139 3.31 18.06 -17.50
C GLU A 139 4.09 16.74 -17.70
N SER A 140 4.49 16.44 -18.94
CA SER A 140 5.28 15.25 -19.33
C SER A 140 6.48 15.01 -18.42
N LYS A 141 7.24 16.07 -18.10
CA LYS A 141 8.44 15.99 -17.25
C LYS A 141 8.17 15.38 -15.87
N HIS A 142 6.97 15.57 -15.31
CA HIS A 142 6.58 14.97 -14.04
C HIS A 142 6.37 13.47 -14.20
N TRP A 143 5.62 13.07 -15.24
CA TRP A 143 5.37 11.66 -15.55
C TRP A 143 6.66 10.91 -15.88
N ASP A 144 7.56 11.55 -16.62
CA ASP A 144 8.87 10.99 -16.96
C ASP A 144 9.71 10.72 -15.70
N LEU A 145 9.64 11.61 -14.70
CA LEU A 145 10.31 11.40 -13.42
C LEU A 145 9.63 10.30 -12.59
N LEU A 146 8.29 10.35 -12.48
CA LEU A 146 7.50 9.40 -11.72
C LEU A 146 7.67 7.95 -12.19
N SER A 147 7.76 7.75 -13.52
CA SER A 147 7.92 6.42 -14.13
C SER A 147 9.22 5.70 -13.74
N ARG A 148 10.21 6.41 -13.19
CA ARG A 148 11.52 5.85 -12.83
C ARG A 148 11.50 5.05 -11.53
N TYR A 149 10.43 5.15 -10.75
CA TYR A 149 10.29 4.45 -9.49
C TYR A 149 8.95 3.73 -9.48
N GLN A 150 8.91 2.47 -9.03
CA GLN A 150 7.68 1.69 -9.03
C GLN A 150 6.75 2.01 -7.85
N TRP A 151 7.28 2.62 -6.78
CA TRP A 151 6.54 2.86 -5.54
C TRP A 151 6.10 4.32 -5.43
N TYR A 152 5.29 4.75 -6.41
CA TYR A 152 4.60 6.03 -6.35
C TYR A 152 3.08 5.86 -6.51
N SER A 153 2.32 6.80 -5.98
CA SER A 153 0.92 7.01 -6.34
C SER A 153 0.69 8.49 -6.65
N VAL A 154 -0.23 8.75 -7.58
CA VAL A 154 -0.75 10.10 -7.83
C VAL A 154 -2.18 10.15 -7.32
N CYS A 155 -2.40 11.03 -6.36
CA CYS A 155 -3.66 11.18 -5.66
C CYS A 155 -4.22 12.58 -5.88
N ASN A 156 -5.48 12.67 -6.29
CA ASN A 156 -6.17 13.93 -6.55
C ASN A 156 -7.27 14.24 -5.53
N THR A 157 -7.60 13.34 -4.60
CA THR A 157 -8.69 13.58 -3.63
C THR A 157 -8.30 13.16 -2.21
N PRO A 158 -8.82 13.83 -1.16
CA PRO A 158 -8.50 13.49 0.23
C PRO A 158 -8.81 12.03 0.60
N ILE A 159 -9.99 11.54 0.20
CA ILE A 159 -10.41 10.15 0.50
C ILE A 159 -9.46 9.13 -0.12
N ARG A 160 -8.99 9.40 -1.35
CA ARG A 160 -8.03 8.54 -2.02
C ARG A 160 -6.67 8.61 -1.36
N LEU A 161 -6.28 9.75 -0.79
CA LEU A 161 -5.01 9.91 -0.09
C LEU A 161 -4.93 8.94 1.10
N ILE A 162 -5.99 8.87 1.91
CA ILE A 162 -6.06 7.93 3.04
C ILE A 162 -5.99 6.47 2.54
N SER A 163 -6.73 6.14 1.48
CA SER A 163 -6.72 4.80 0.88
C SER A 163 -5.33 4.42 0.34
N ASP A 164 -4.64 5.34 -0.32
CA ASP A 164 -3.30 5.13 -0.87
C ASP A 164 -2.27 4.97 0.24
N ILE A 165 -2.37 5.76 1.33
CA ILE A 165 -1.54 5.60 2.54
C ILE A 165 -1.68 4.17 3.08
N PHE A 166 -2.91 3.68 3.32
CA PHE A 166 -3.12 2.31 3.82
C PHE A 166 -2.59 1.24 2.86
N THR A 167 -2.83 1.42 1.57
CA THR A 167 -2.38 0.47 0.54
C THR A 167 -0.86 0.36 0.52
N ILE A 168 -0.16 1.49 0.54
CA ILE A 168 1.31 1.52 0.57
C ILE A 168 1.82 0.92 1.88
N LEU A 169 1.28 1.34 3.03
CA LEU A 169 1.76 0.85 4.33
C LEU A 169 1.48 -0.64 4.55
N SER A 170 0.49 -1.25 3.89
CA SER A 170 0.21 -2.69 3.98
C SER A 170 0.98 -3.56 2.98
N THR A 171 1.61 -2.95 1.97
CA THR A 171 2.30 -3.67 0.88
C THR A 171 3.80 -3.45 0.87
N PHE A 172 4.26 -2.25 1.21
CA PHE A 172 5.66 -1.90 1.12
C PHE A 172 6.47 -2.56 2.24
N THR A 173 7.43 -3.41 1.90
CA THR A 173 8.36 -3.99 2.87
C THR A 173 9.65 -3.19 2.90
N TYR A 174 9.93 -2.50 4.00
CA TYR A 174 11.26 -1.94 4.22
C TYR A 174 12.26 -3.08 4.44
N GLU A 175 13.40 -2.99 3.77
CA GLU A 175 14.58 -3.74 4.21
C GLU A 175 14.91 -3.23 5.62
N ASP A 176 14.84 -4.12 6.63
CA ASP A 176 15.36 -3.81 7.97
C ASP A 176 16.86 -3.55 7.80
N ARG A 177 17.26 -2.27 7.82
CA ARG A 177 18.65 -1.82 7.71
C ARG A 177 19.35 -1.91 9.06
#